data_AF-A0A7X3HCP0-F1
#
_entry.id   AF-A0A7X3HCP0-F1
#
_cell.length_a   1.000
_cell.length_b   1.000
_cell.length_c   1.000
_cell.angle_alpha   90.00
_cell.angle_beta   90.00
_cell.angle_gamma   90.00
#
_symmetry.space_group_name_H-M   'P 1'
#
loop_
_entity.id
_entity.type
_entity.pdbx_description
1 polymer ?
#
loop_
_entity_poly.entity_id
_entity_poly.type
_entity_poly.pdbx_seq_one_letter_code
_entity_poly.pdbx_strand_id
1 'polypeptide(L)'
;MDTLQNGIDAYNQTFQDLHGEDDELACNGPAPAADIERFQALAGMPLPAELVAFYRHFGSLKNNTQDDNHCFWLPAPGELVDWLEDQVSGAGLVSLMRAFWGGDRPELDAGTHFDAAQLQALDQRFISFGWFMGDDMLEGAHFLFFDRAGGFGRLHYHQDRFAEARRGLLGLLESGLPGHSLEALLGQALDEVREGLEAFG
;
A
#
# COMPACT_ATOMS: atom_id res chain seq x y z
N MET A 1 -5.14 4.60 17.19
CA MET A 1 -4.28 5.65 16.62
C MET A 1 -3.02 5.79 17.46
N ASP A 2 -3.11 5.89 18.79
CA ASP A 2 -1.93 5.88 19.68
C ASP A 2 -1.02 4.66 19.46
N THR A 3 -1.58 3.47 19.23
CA THR A 3 -0.79 2.27 18.90
C THR A 3 0.02 2.45 17.62
N LEU A 4 -0.60 3.01 16.58
CA LEU A 4 0.07 3.27 15.30
C LEU A 4 1.16 4.33 15.45
N GLN A 5 0.91 5.40 16.21
CA GLN A 5 1.93 6.41 16.52
C GLN A 5 3.14 5.79 17.22
N ASN A 6 2.91 4.94 18.23
CA ASN A 6 4.02 4.25 18.91
C ASN A 6 4.83 3.35 17.96
N GLY A 7 4.18 2.70 16.99
CA GLY A 7 4.87 1.90 15.97
C GLY A 7 5.72 2.75 15.03
N ILE A 8 5.23 3.92 14.63
CA ILE A 8 5.97 4.89 13.81
C ILE A 8 7.19 5.40 14.59
N ASP A 9 7.00 5.78 15.86
CA ASP A 9 8.09 6.26 16.72
C ASP A 9 9.16 5.19 16.92
N ALA A 10 8.76 3.92 17.10
CA ALA A 10 9.68 2.80 17.22
C ALA A 10 10.47 2.54 15.93
N TYR A 11 9.81 2.59 14.77
CA TYR A 11 10.48 2.49 13.47
C TYR A 11 11.52 3.62 13.32
N ASN A 12 11.13 4.88 13.57
CA ASN A 12 12.01 6.03 13.40
C ASN A 12 13.23 5.96 14.33
N GLN A 13 13.04 5.53 15.58
CA GLN A 13 14.15 5.33 16.51
C GLN A 13 15.13 4.26 16.01
N THR A 14 14.64 3.11 15.54
CA THR A 14 15.50 2.05 14.97
C THR A 14 16.27 2.57 13.75
N PHE A 15 15.59 3.28 12.85
CA PHE A 15 16.23 3.84 11.65
C PHE A 15 17.35 4.83 12.03
N GLN A 16 17.07 5.74 12.98
CA GLN A 16 18.05 6.71 13.47
C GLN A 16 19.26 6.03 14.13
N ASP A 17 19.03 4.98 14.93
CA ASP A 17 20.10 4.25 15.62
C ASP A 17 21.05 3.53 14.65
N LEU A 18 20.54 3.02 13.53
CA LEU A 18 21.31 2.27 12.53
C LEU A 18 22.00 3.16 11.50
N HIS A 19 21.30 4.15 10.95
CA HIS A 19 21.77 4.91 9.80
C HIS A 19 22.33 6.29 10.16
N GLY A 20 21.92 6.88 11.28
CA GLY A 20 22.35 8.22 11.68
C GLY A 20 21.96 9.35 10.71
N GLU A 21 21.02 9.07 9.78
CA GLU A 21 20.50 9.97 8.76
C GLU A 21 18.98 10.13 8.89
N ASP A 22 18.45 11.25 8.35
CA ASP A 22 17.05 11.63 8.45
C ASP A 22 16.24 11.13 7.23
N ASP A 23 15.92 9.83 7.19
CA ASP A 23 14.85 9.29 6.31
C ASP A 23 13.71 8.64 7.12
N GLU A 24 13.35 9.32 8.19
CA GLU A 24 12.23 8.95 9.07
C GLU A 24 10.90 8.91 8.31
N LEU A 25 10.00 8.05 8.80
CA LEU A 25 8.60 8.08 8.40
C LEU A 25 7.95 9.40 8.83
N ALA A 26 7.44 10.12 7.85
CA ALA A 26 6.76 11.40 8.02
C ALA A 26 5.23 11.25 7.90
N CYS A 27 4.54 11.89 8.84
CA CYS A 27 3.08 12.07 8.81
C CYS A 27 2.75 13.53 8.48
N ASN A 28 2.26 13.79 7.26
CA ASN A 28 1.98 15.15 6.77
C ASN A 28 0.50 15.52 6.93
N GLY A 29 0.01 15.43 8.16
CA GLY A 29 -1.42 15.54 8.49
C GLY A 29 -1.87 16.91 9.01
N PRO A 30 -3.20 17.10 9.12
CA PRO A 30 -4.28 16.26 8.57
C PRO A 30 -4.50 16.50 7.06
N ALA A 31 -4.96 15.48 6.33
CA ALA A 31 -5.30 15.64 4.91
C ALA A 31 -6.55 16.52 4.70
N PRO A 32 -6.60 17.38 3.66
CA PRO A 32 -7.78 18.14 3.32
C PRO A 32 -8.99 17.25 3.02
N ALA A 33 -10.18 17.65 3.48
CA ALA A 33 -11.41 16.89 3.22
C ALA A 33 -11.70 16.71 1.72
N ALA A 34 -11.39 17.73 0.91
CA ALA A 34 -11.54 17.66 -0.55
C ALA A 34 -10.66 16.57 -1.18
N ASP A 35 -9.46 16.33 -0.64
CA ASP A 35 -8.56 15.30 -1.16
C ASP A 35 -9.07 13.89 -0.82
N ILE A 36 -9.63 13.71 0.38
CA ILE A 36 -10.30 12.46 0.77
C ILE A 36 -11.51 12.19 -0.15
N GLU A 37 -12.29 13.23 -0.45
CA GLU A 37 -13.42 13.14 -1.39
C GLU A 37 -12.97 12.81 -2.82
N ARG A 38 -11.86 13.40 -3.29
CA ARG A 38 -11.24 13.08 -4.58
C ARG A 38 -10.83 11.61 -4.65
N PHE A 39 -10.15 11.10 -3.62
CA PHE A 39 -9.74 9.70 -3.59
C PHE A 39 -10.96 8.76 -3.55
N GLN A 40 -11.99 9.09 -2.76
CA GLN A 40 -13.23 8.33 -2.75
C GLN A 40 -13.91 8.30 -4.13
N ALA A 41 -13.90 9.42 -4.86
CA ALA A 41 -14.45 9.50 -6.20
C ALA A 41 -13.67 8.61 -7.19
N LEU A 42 -12.34 8.65 -7.14
CA LEU A 42 -11.46 7.79 -7.96
C LEU A 42 -11.65 6.30 -7.64
N ALA A 43 -11.79 5.95 -6.36
CA ALA A 43 -12.03 4.59 -5.89
C ALA A 43 -13.38 4.01 -6.36
N GLY A 44 -14.35 4.87 -6.71
CA GLY A 44 -15.70 4.44 -7.13
C GLY A 44 -16.51 3.76 -6.02
N MET A 45 -16.05 3.81 -4.77
CA MET A 45 -16.71 3.25 -3.60
C MET A 45 -16.36 4.05 -2.33
N PRO A 46 -17.16 3.96 -1.25
CA PRO A 46 -16.85 4.63 0.00
C PRO A 46 -15.51 4.17 0.57
N LEU A 47 -14.71 5.13 1.07
CA LEU A 47 -13.49 4.78 1.81
C LEU A 47 -13.87 4.22 3.18
N PRO A 48 -13.19 3.18 3.69
CA PRO A 48 -13.45 2.65 5.02
C PRO A 48 -13.24 3.73 6.10
N ALA A 49 -14.06 3.71 7.14
CA ALA A 49 -14.03 4.74 8.19
C ALA A 49 -12.67 4.84 8.90
N GLU A 50 -11.97 3.73 9.08
CA GLU A 50 -10.62 3.71 9.66
C GLU A 50 -9.59 4.41 8.76
N LEU A 51 -9.70 4.26 7.44
CA LEU A 51 -8.82 4.93 6.48
C LEU A 51 -9.08 6.43 6.44
N VAL A 52 -10.36 6.84 6.48
CA VAL A 52 -10.74 8.26 6.61
C VAL A 52 -10.21 8.83 7.92
N ALA A 53 -10.30 8.09 9.03
CA ALA A 53 -9.77 8.52 10.32
C ALA A 53 -8.25 8.65 10.30
N PHE A 54 -7.56 7.69 9.66
CA PHE A 54 -6.11 7.76 9.42
C PHE A 54 -5.73 9.03 8.66
N TYR A 55 -6.35 9.30 7.50
CA TYR A 55 -6.03 10.49 6.71
C TYR A 55 -6.36 11.80 7.42
N ARG A 56 -7.42 11.84 8.23
CA ARG A 56 -7.77 13.00 9.05
C ARG A 56 -6.85 13.22 10.24
N HIS A 57 -6.05 12.23 10.63
CA HIS A 57 -5.12 12.33 11.75
C HIS A 57 -3.68 12.48 11.26
N PHE A 58 -3.19 11.51 10.50
CA PHE A 58 -1.80 11.43 10.03
C PHE A 58 -1.57 12.10 8.68
N GLY A 59 -2.61 12.19 7.83
CA GLY A 59 -2.52 12.73 6.46
C GLY A 59 -1.81 11.81 5.48
N SER A 60 -0.62 11.33 5.83
CA SER A 60 0.20 10.38 5.08
C SER A 60 1.02 9.53 6.06
N LEU A 61 1.67 8.49 5.56
CA LEU A 61 2.78 7.79 6.21
C LEU A 61 3.76 7.36 5.13
N LYS A 62 4.88 8.08 5.00
CA LYS A 62 5.88 7.78 3.97
C LYS A 62 7.27 8.23 4.39
N ASN A 63 8.29 7.59 3.86
CA ASN A 63 9.67 8.07 3.97
C ASN A 63 9.86 9.33 3.10
N ASN A 64 10.86 10.14 3.43
CA ASN A 64 11.20 11.35 2.68
C ASN A 64 11.91 11.01 1.37
N THR A 65 12.76 9.99 1.40
CA THR A 65 13.38 9.36 0.23
C THR A 65 12.76 7.99 0.00
N GLN A 66 12.39 7.70 -1.25
CA GLN A 66 11.83 6.40 -1.65
C GLN A 66 12.86 5.55 -2.40
N ASP A 67 14.14 5.88 -2.24
CA ASP A 67 15.22 5.37 -3.08
C ASP A 67 15.79 4.03 -2.55
N ASP A 68 15.34 3.57 -1.38
CA ASP A 68 15.87 2.41 -0.66
C ASP A 68 14.81 1.37 -0.24
N ASN A 69 15.30 0.20 0.15
CA ASN A 69 14.50 -0.83 0.83
C ASN A 69 13.93 -0.33 2.15
N HIS A 70 13.00 -1.09 2.71
CA HIS A 70 12.40 -0.79 4.02
C HIS A 70 11.62 0.52 4.08
N CYS A 71 11.06 0.98 2.95
CA CYS A 71 10.33 2.24 2.90
C CYS A 71 8.81 2.04 2.77
N PHE A 72 8.07 3.05 3.22
CA PHE A 72 6.63 3.15 3.08
C PHE A 72 6.26 4.26 2.10
N TRP A 73 5.22 4.00 1.32
CA TRP A 73 4.50 5.01 0.57
C TRP A 73 3.00 4.87 0.77
N LEU A 74 2.50 5.50 1.83
CA LEU A 74 1.08 5.78 2.04
C LEU A 74 0.92 7.30 1.91
N PRO A 75 0.81 7.82 0.67
CA PRO A 75 0.79 9.26 0.41
C PRO A 75 -0.49 9.91 0.95
N ALA A 76 -0.51 11.24 0.94
CA ALA A 76 -1.77 11.95 1.16
C ALA A 76 -2.77 11.61 0.04
N PRO A 77 -4.10 11.64 0.29
CA PRO A 77 -5.09 11.25 -0.71
C PRO A 77 -5.00 12.05 -2.02
N GLY A 78 -4.69 13.34 -1.94
CA GLY A 78 -4.51 14.19 -3.12
C GLY A 78 -3.29 13.78 -3.94
N GLU A 79 -2.17 13.51 -3.27
CA GLU A 79 -0.94 13.01 -3.89
C GLU A 79 -1.15 11.63 -4.54
N LEU A 80 -1.90 10.72 -3.90
CA LEU A 80 -2.23 9.42 -4.49
C LEU A 80 -3.01 9.58 -5.79
N VAL A 81 -4.04 10.43 -5.76
CA VAL A 81 -4.90 10.69 -6.93
C VAL A 81 -4.09 11.30 -8.06
N ASP A 82 -3.30 12.34 -7.77
CA ASP A 82 -2.47 13.01 -8.78
C ASP A 82 -1.47 12.01 -9.40
N TRP A 83 -0.81 11.19 -8.57
CA TRP A 83 0.10 10.16 -9.06
C TRP A 83 -0.59 9.12 -9.94
N LEU A 84 -1.76 8.62 -9.54
CA LEU A 84 -2.52 7.63 -10.33
C LEU A 84 -3.00 8.21 -11.67
N GLU A 85 -3.46 9.46 -11.69
CA GLU A 85 -3.86 10.16 -12.91
C GLU A 85 -2.68 10.33 -13.88
N ASP A 86 -1.50 10.68 -13.37
CA ASP A 86 -0.26 10.79 -14.16
C ASP A 86 0.16 9.43 -14.75
N GLN A 87 -0.07 8.33 -14.04
CA GLN A 87 0.17 6.97 -14.54
C GLN A 87 -0.93 6.47 -15.50
N VAL A 88 -1.98 7.25 -15.75
CA VAL A 88 -3.18 6.84 -16.50
C VAL A 88 -3.77 5.54 -15.92
N SER A 89 -3.76 5.44 -14.59
CA SER A 89 -4.11 4.24 -13.84
C SER A 89 -5.32 4.48 -12.93
N GLY A 90 -6.00 3.40 -12.57
CA GLY A 90 -7.07 3.42 -11.57
C GLY A 90 -6.54 3.14 -10.16
N ALA A 91 -7.36 3.40 -9.15
CA ALA A 91 -7.03 3.07 -7.75
C ALA A 91 -7.17 1.57 -7.41
N GLY A 92 -7.52 0.72 -8.39
CA GLY A 92 -7.64 -0.72 -8.19
C GLY A 92 -6.31 -1.40 -7.86
N LEU A 93 -6.36 -2.54 -7.18
CA LEU A 93 -5.17 -3.27 -6.75
C LEU A 93 -4.20 -3.61 -7.90
N VAL A 94 -4.71 -4.23 -8.97
CA VAL A 94 -3.90 -4.62 -10.14
C VAL A 94 -3.42 -3.37 -10.88
N SER A 95 -4.28 -2.37 -11.01
CA SER A 95 -3.93 -1.07 -11.60
C SER A 95 -2.74 -0.41 -10.89
N LEU A 96 -2.76 -0.37 -9.56
CA LEU A 96 -1.67 0.20 -8.77
C LEU A 96 -0.40 -0.68 -8.80
N MET A 97 -0.53 -2.02 -8.80
CA MET A 97 0.60 -2.94 -8.98
C MET A 97 1.34 -2.71 -10.31
N ARG A 98 0.60 -2.46 -11.40
CA ARG A 98 1.18 -2.11 -12.70
C ARG A 98 1.86 -0.75 -12.67
N ALA A 99 1.17 0.26 -12.13
CA ALA A 99 1.64 1.63 -12.07
C ALA A 99 2.96 1.74 -11.28
N PHE A 100 3.08 1.03 -10.16
CA PHE A 100 4.30 0.94 -9.36
C PHE A 100 5.52 0.54 -10.19
N TRP A 101 5.30 -0.24 -11.25
CA TRP A 101 6.35 -0.72 -12.13
C TRP A 101 6.35 -0.12 -13.54
N GLY A 102 5.86 1.11 -13.69
CA GLY A 102 5.88 1.83 -14.97
C GLY A 102 4.92 1.26 -16.02
N GLY A 103 3.91 0.50 -15.59
CA GLY A 103 2.79 0.05 -16.42
C GLY A 103 2.99 -1.29 -17.14
N ASP A 104 4.23 -1.77 -17.29
CA ASP A 104 4.53 -3.01 -18.01
C ASP A 104 4.60 -4.20 -17.05
N ARG A 105 3.59 -5.09 -17.08
CA ARG A 105 3.54 -6.35 -16.31
C ARG A 105 2.78 -7.43 -17.10
N PRO A 106 3.46 -8.15 -18.02
CA PRO A 106 2.82 -9.13 -18.91
C PRO A 106 2.10 -10.27 -18.18
N GLU A 107 2.56 -10.62 -16.99
CA GLU A 107 1.95 -11.62 -16.12
C GLU A 107 0.57 -11.20 -15.58
N LEU A 108 0.28 -9.89 -15.57
CA LEU A 108 -1.01 -9.31 -15.24
C LEU A 108 -1.86 -9.07 -16.50
N ASP A 109 -1.39 -9.37 -17.71
CA ASP A 109 -2.15 -9.20 -18.95
C ASP A 109 -3.23 -10.27 -19.10
N ALA A 110 -4.34 -9.86 -19.72
CA ALA A 110 -5.44 -10.77 -20.03
C ALA A 110 -4.96 -11.88 -20.99
N GLY A 111 -5.16 -13.13 -20.60
CA GLY A 111 -4.75 -14.31 -21.36
C GLY A 111 -3.42 -14.93 -20.91
N THR A 112 -2.65 -14.28 -20.02
CA THR A 112 -1.42 -14.86 -19.46
C THR A 112 -1.73 -15.76 -18.27
N HIS A 113 -2.21 -15.16 -17.17
CA HIS A 113 -2.57 -15.88 -15.94
C HIS A 113 -4.00 -15.61 -15.47
N PHE A 114 -4.61 -14.55 -15.98
CA PHE A 114 -5.96 -14.10 -15.67
C PHE A 114 -6.70 -13.78 -16.96
N ASP A 115 -8.02 -13.94 -16.97
CA ASP A 115 -8.84 -13.33 -18.01
C ASP A 115 -9.16 -11.86 -17.68
N ALA A 116 -9.69 -11.12 -18.67
CA ALA A 116 -10.00 -9.70 -18.49
C ALA A 116 -11.07 -9.45 -17.40
N ALA A 117 -12.01 -10.38 -17.22
CA ALA A 117 -13.07 -10.23 -16.22
C ALA A 117 -12.52 -10.42 -14.80
N GLN A 118 -11.55 -11.31 -14.62
CA GLN A 118 -10.84 -11.50 -13.35
C GLN A 118 -10.03 -10.27 -12.96
N LEU A 119 -9.27 -9.69 -13.89
CA LEU A 119 -8.50 -8.47 -13.66
C LEU A 119 -9.42 -7.30 -13.30
N GLN A 120 -10.50 -7.13 -14.07
CA GLN A 120 -11.51 -6.11 -13.78
C GLN A 120 -12.17 -6.33 -12.40
N ALA A 121 -12.49 -7.59 -12.06
CA ALA A 121 -13.10 -7.91 -10.77
C ALA A 121 -12.15 -7.61 -9.60
N LEU A 122 -10.84 -7.82 -9.74
CA LEU A 122 -9.85 -7.44 -8.74
C LEU A 122 -9.86 -5.93 -8.51
N ASP A 123 -9.73 -5.13 -9.58
CA ASP A 123 -9.67 -3.67 -9.47
C ASP A 123 -10.98 -3.03 -8.99
N GLN A 124 -12.13 -3.64 -9.26
CA GLN A 124 -13.42 -3.15 -8.78
C GLN A 124 -13.73 -3.52 -7.34
N ARG A 125 -13.11 -4.59 -6.82
CA ARG A 125 -13.39 -5.12 -5.48
C ARG A 125 -12.37 -4.65 -4.45
N PHE A 126 -11.15 -4.37 -4.88
CA PHE A 126 -10.03 -4.07 -4.01
C PHE A 126 -9.34 -2.78 -4.46
N ILE A 127 -9.36 -1.78 -3.59
CA ILE A 127 -8.79 -0.46 -3.86
C ILE A 127 -7.53 -0.29 -3.04
N SER A 128 -6.43 0.01 -3.72
CA SER A 128 -5.14 0.25 -3.09
C SER A 128 -5.01 1.67 -2.60
N PHE A 129 -4.31 1.84 -1.48
CA PHE A 129 -4.07 3.15 -0.85
C PHE A 129 -2.60 3.42 -0.53
N GLY A 130 -1.70 2.54 -0.98
CA GLY A 130 -0.27 2.67 -0.82
C GLY A 130 0.46 1.34 -0.93
N TRP A 131 1.75 1.36 -0.67
CA TRP A 131 2.60 0.18 -0.57
C TRP A 131 3.71 0.39 0.46
N PHE A 132 4.39 -0.69 0.81
CA PHE A 132 5.67 -0.64 1.49
C PHE A 132 6.60 -1.69 0.91
N MET A 133 7.91 -1.48 1.04
CA MET A 133 8.95 -2.42 0.64
C MET A 133 9.60 -3.00 1.88
N GLY A 134 9.84 -4.30 1.87
CA GLY A 134 10.65 -5.00 2.88
C GLY A 134 12.07 -5.21 2.35
N ASP A 135 12.64 -6.38 2.67
CA ASP A 135 14.06 -6.68 2.50
C ASP A 135 14.45 -7.15 1.09
N ASP A 136 13.50 -7.20 0.16
CA ASP A 136 13.68 -7.79 -1.18
C ASP A 136 14.38 -6.84 -2.19
N MET A 137 15.30 -5.96 -1.78
CA MET A 137 16.19 -5.18 -2.68
C MET A 137 15.53 -4.49 -3.89
N LEU A 138 14.41 -3.80 -3.69
CA LEU A 138 13.60 -3.17 -4.75
C LEU A 138 13.10 -4.17 -5.81
N GLU A 139 13.03 -5.47 -5.51
CA GLU A 139 12.47 -6.50 -6.39
C GLU A 139 11.02 -6.84 -6.04
N GLY A 140 10.58 -6.44 -4.84
CA GLY A 140 9.24 -6.71 -4.32
C GLY A 140 8.64 -5.57 -3.51
N ALA A 141 7.30 -5.53 -3.48
CA ALA A 141 6.52 -4.57 -2.72
C ALA A 141 5.25 -5.21 -2.18
N HIS A 142 4.83 -4.79 -1.00
CA HIS A 142 3.56 -5.13 -0.39
C HIS A 142 2.55 -4.04 -0.68
N PHE A 143 1.53 -4.39 -1.46
CA PHE A 143 0.45 -3.48 -1.81
C PHE A 143 -0.64 -3.50 -0.75
N LEU A 144 -1.01 -2.34 -0.24
CA LEU A 144 -2.01 -2.16 0.80
C LEU A 144 -3.35 -1.79 0.16
N PHE A 145 -4.41 -2.53 0.49
CA PHE A 145 -5.72 -2.33 -0.10
C PHE A 145 -6.87 -2.62 0.87
N PHE A 146 -8.06 -2.15 0.49
CA PHE A 146 -9.30 -2.43 1.20
C PHE A 146 -10.38 -2.95 0.25
N ASP A 147 -11.40 -3.59 0.81
CA ASP A 147 -12.61 -3.95 0.07
C ASP A 147 -13.83 -3.12 0.47
N ARG A 148 -14.93 -3.34 -0.25
CA ARG A 148 -16.20 -2.66 0.00
C ARG A 148 -16.81 -2.95 1.38
N ALA A 149 -16.43 -4.07 2.02
CA ALA A 149 -16.87 -4.40 3.36
C ALA A 149 -16.09 -3.64 4.45
N GLY A 150 -15.06 -2.88 4.04
CA GLY A 150 -14.18 -2.14 4.95
C GLY A 150 -13.07 -2.99 5.54
N GLY A 151 -12.85 -4.20 5.02
CA GLY A 151 -11.73 -5.05 5.40
C GLY A 151 -10.45 -4.57 4.73
N PHE A 152 -9.34 -4.64 5.46
CA PHE A 152 -8.02 -4.30 4.94
C PHE A 152 -7.17 -5.56 4.69
N GLY A 153 -6.25 -5.46 3.74
CA GLY A 153 -5.26 -6.49 3.49
C GLY A 153 -4.04 -5.97 2.76
N ARG A 154 -3.06 -6.88 2.62
CA ARG A 154 -1.85 -6.65 1.84
C ARG A 154 -1.58 -7.83 0.92
N LEU A 155 -0.91 -7.57 -0.20
CA LEU A 155 -0.46 -8.59 -1.14
C LEU A 155 0.99 -8.29 -1.50
N HIS A 156 1.87 -9.25 -1.22
CA HIS A 156 3.25 -9.17 -1.68
C HIS A 156 3.32 -9.54 -3.16
N TYR A 157 4.01 -8.71 -3.94
CA TYR A 157 4.38 -9.00 -5.31
C TYR A 157 5.88 -8.81 -5.46
N HIS A 158 6.52 -9.77 -6.11
CA HIS A 158 7.93 -9.77 -6.43
C HIS A 158 8.11 -10.06 -7.91
N GLN A 159 8.94 -9.27 -8.59
CA GLN A 159 9.06 -9.30 -10.07
C GLN A 159 9.50 -10.68 -10.60
N ASP A 160 10.44 -11.34 -9.94
CA ASP A 160 10.90 -12.68 -10.34
C ASP A 160 10.07 -13.85 -9.76
N ARG A 161 9.17 -13.58 -8.80
CA ARG A 161 8.47 -14.62 -8.02
C ARG A 161 6.94 -14.45 -8.07
N PHE A 162 6.38 -14.22 -9.26
CA PHE A 162 4.95 -13.93 -9.44
C PHE A 162 3.99 -15.02 -8.96
N ALA A 163 4.43 -16.27 -8.83
CA ALA A 163 3.55 -17.39 -8.46
C ALA A 163 2.80 -17.17 -7.12
N GLU A 164 3.43 -16.47 -6.17
CA GLU A 164 2.83 -16.16 -4.87
C GLU A 164 1.77 -15.07 -4.99
N ALA A 165 2.09 -13.95 -5.65
CA ALA A 165 1.15 -12.88 -5.95
C ALA A 165 -0.06 -13.43 -6.72
N ARG A 166 0.17 -14.28 -7.72
CA ARG A 166 -0.90 -14.94 -8.48
C ARG A 166 -1.83 -15.75 -7.58
N ARG A 167 -1.28 -16.55 -6.67
CA ARG A 167 -2.08 -17.34 -5.72
C ARG A 167 -2.89 -16.43 -4.81
N GLY A 168 -2.29 -15.34 -4.32
CA GLY A 168 -2.98 -14.35 -3.50
C GLY A 168 -4.15 -13.69 -4.24
N LEU A 169 -3.94 -13.22 -5.47
CA LEU A 169 -4.97 -12.60 -6.30
C LEU A 169 -6.12 -13.57 -6.62
N LEU A 170 -5.82 -14.84 -6.94
CA LEU A 170 -6.85 -15.86 -7.12
C LEU A 170 -7.62 -16.14 -5.82
N GLY A 171 -6.93 -16.17 -4.68
CA GLY A 171 -7.55 -16.31 -3.36
C GLY A 171 -8.51 -15.15 -3.05
N LEU A 172 -8.15 -13.91 -3.40
CA LEU A 172 -9.02 -12.75 -3.25
C LEU A 172 -10.28 -12.87 -4.12
N LEU A 173 -10.15 -13.37 -5.35
CA LEU A 173 -11.29 -13.61 -6.23
C LEU A 173 -12.26 -14.64 -5.64
N GLU A 174 -11.72 -15.73 -5.09
CA GLU A 174 -12.49 -16.85 -4.54
C GLU A 174 -13.13 -16.54 -3.18
N SER A 175 -12.34 -16.02 -2.24
CA SER A 175 -12.71 -15.94 -0.82
C SER A 175 -12.86 -14.51 -0.29
N GLY A 176 -12.45 -13.49 -1.05
CA GLY A 176 -12.43 -12.11 -0.56
C GLY A 176 -11.30 -11.82 0.43
N LEU A 177 -11.44 -10.74 1.20
CA LEU A 177 -10.49 -10.37 2.25
C LEU A 177 -10.85 -11.03 3.58
N PRO A 178 -9.86 -11.50 4.36
CA PRO A 178 -10.08 -12.05 5.71
C PRO A 178 -10.48 -10.99 6.75
N GLY A 179 -10.45 -9.69 6.41
CA GLY A 179 -11.02 -8.62 7.23
C GLY A 179 -10.15 -8.19 8.41
N HIS A 180 -8.96 -7.64 8.15
CA HIS A 180 -8.14 -6.98 9.20
C HIS A 180 -8.56 -5.52 9.40
N SER A 181 -8.28 -4.96 10.58
CA SER A 181 -8.33 -3.50 10.79
C SER A 181 -7.10 -2.82 10.19
N LEU A 182 -7.22 -1.54 9.89
CA LEU A 182 -6.11 -0.75 9.33
C LEU A 182 -4.96 -0.68 10.33
N GLU A 183 -5.25 -0.42 11.61
CA GLU A 183 -4.23 -0.32 12.65
C GLU A 183 -3.44 -1.62 12.82
N ALA A 184 -4.10 -2.78 12.74
CA ALA A 184 -3.41 -4.07 12.81
C ALA A 184 -2.54 -4.32 11.57
N LEU A 185 -3.05 -3.98 10.38
CA LEU A 185 -2.31 -4.15 9.13
C LEU A 185 -1.05 -3.28 9.09
N LEU A 186 -1.18 -1.99 9.45
CA LEU A 186 -0.05 -1.06 9.45
C LEU A 186 0.93 -1.35 10.58
N GLY A 187 0.45 -1.73 11.77
CA GLY A 187 1.32 -2.16 12.86
C GLY A 187 2.20 -3.36 12.48
N GLN A 188 1.61 -4.38 11.85
CA GLN A 188 2.37 -5.53 11.34
C GLN A 188 3.38 -5.13 10.26
N ALA A 189 3.02 -4.22 9.36
CA ALA A 189 3.94 -3.74 8.35
C ALA A 189 5.12 -2.98 8.97
N LEU A 190 4.86 -2.09 9.94
CA LEU A 190 5.91 -1.35 10.66
C LEU A 190 6.85 -2.30 11.41
N ASP A 191 6.31 -3.30 12.10
CA ASP A 191 7.11 -4.30 12.80
C ASP A 191 7.98 -5.10 11.84
N GLU A 192 7.43 -5.58 10.72
CA GLU A 192 8.15 -6.36 9.72
C GLU A 192 9.30 -5.57 9.09
N VAL A 193 9.04 -4.32 8.70
CA VAL A 193 10.05 -3.47 8.10
C VAL A 193 11.13 -3.09 9.12
N ARG A 194 10.74 -2.80 10.37
CA ARG A 194 11.70 -2.51 11.46
C ARG A 194 12.59 -3.71 11.76
N GLU A 195 12.03 -4.92 11.82
CA GLU A 195 12.79 -6.16 12.01
C GLU A 195 13.77 -6.40 10.84
N GLY A 196 13.37 -6.08 9.61
CA GLY A 196 14.25 -6.09 8.44
C GLY A 196 15.44 -5.14 8.58
N LEU A 197 15.18 -3.89 8.99
CA LEU A 197 16.23 -2.92 9.28
C LEU A 197 17.24 -3.46 10.30
N GLU A 198 16.76 -4.03 11.42
CA GLU A 198 17.62 -4.59 12.48
C GLU A 198 18.44 -5.81 12.04
N ALA A 199 17.96 -6.58 11.06
CA ALA A 199 18.66 -7.75 10.56
C ALA A 199 19.80 -7.40 9.60
N PHE A 200 19.74 -6.24 8.93
CA PHE A 200 20.64 -5.86 7.84
C PHE A 200 21.42 -4.55 8.05
N GLY A 201 21.07 -3.74 9.04
CA GLY A 201 21.83 -2.56 9.49
C GLY A 201 22.96 -2.89 10.46
#